data_AF-A0A151IH70-F1
#
_entry.id   AF-A0A151IH70-F1
#
_cell.length_a   1.000
_cell.length_b   1.000
_cell.length_c   1.000
_cell.angle_alpha   90.00
_cell.angle_beta   90.00
_cell.angle_gamma   90.00
#
_symmetry.space_group_name_H-M   'P 1'
#
loop_
_entity.id
_entity.type
_entity.pdbx_description
1 polymer ?
#
loop_
_entity_poly.entity_id
_entity_poly.type
_entity_poly.pdbx_seq_one_letter_code
_entity_poly.pdbx_strand_id
1 'polypeptide(L)'
;KTPPENINDLRQKIVQECRAIPANTFTISRLDPKFIALHCQEVGGKNYEQSMRHVEDFVRLLMSSEELRLFDKIRVFLDEDYSSAEHFTALGNFYFVHESLNDVLLWDFNELSFIPVNGKDVHSGNIEAVSTKEKAKFPQEFFPECKWSRKGFLRTRWSISGTVFDLINIHLFHDASNFIAMETFPSVYSKTRRRALEHTLDKFHNDKYPNVPYFLFGDFNFRTDTASVIKVRFQLQLQLVFDKKQGRN
;
A
#
# COMPACT_ATOMS: atom_id res chain seq x y z
N LYS A 1 -7.96 -4.71 32.66
CA LYS A 1 -6.50 -4.68 32.38
C LYS A 1 -6.17 -5.92 31.59
N THR A 2 -6.06 -5.81 30.27
CA THR A 2 -5.58 -6.88 29.39
C THR A 2 -4.12 -7.18 29.77
N PRO A 3 -3.71 -8.43 29.94
CA PRO A 3 -2.32 -8.75 30.27
C PRO A 3 -1.40 -8.30 29.12
N PRO A 4 -0.14 -7.92 29.39
CA PRO A 4 0.81 -7.63 28.33
C PRO A 4 0.95 -8.88 27.47
N GLU A 5 0.71 -8.75 26.16
CA GLU A 5 0.91 -9.85 25.22
C GLU A 5 2.34 -10.39 25.38
N ASN A 6 2.45 -11.69 25.58
CA ASN A 6 3.73 -12.37 25.72
C ASN A 6 4.55 -12.13 24.44
N ILE A 7 5.81 -11.70 24.59
CA ILE A 7 6.72 -11.47 23.44
C ILE A 7 6.83 -12.71 22.55
N ASN A 8 6.67 -13.91 23.11
CA ASN A 8 6.64 -15.15 22.34
C ASN A 8 5.33 -15.34 21.56
N ASP A 9 4.19 -14.86 22.05
CA ASP A 9 2.92 -14.86 21.30
C ASP A 9 2.94 -13.82 20.17
N LEU A 10 3.56 -12.66 20.39
CA LEU A 10 3.74 -11.66 19.35
C LEU A 10 4.72 -12.15 18.27
N ARG A 11 5.80 -12.83 18.66
CA ARG A 11 6.69 -13.53 17.72
C ARG A 11 5.97 -14.65 16.97
N GLN A 12 5.14 -15.44 17.63
CA GLN A 12 4.34 -16.48 16.97
C GLN A 12 3.32 -15.86 16.01
N LYS A 13 2.62 -14.78 16.38
CA LYS A 13 1.72 -14.03 15.50
C LYS A 13 2.45 -13.40 14.31
N ILE A 14 3.60 -12.76 14.52
CA ILE A 14 4.44 -12.23 13.44
C ILE A 14 4.92 -13.38 12.55
N VAL A 15 5.38 -14.50 13.11
CA VAL A 15 5.75 -15.70 12.33
C VAL A 15 4.54 -16.29 11.61
N GLN A 16 3.33 -16.17 12.14
CA GLN A 16 2.09 -16.72 11.58
C GLN A 16 1.44 -15.80 10.53
N GLU A 17 1.58 -14.48 10.65
CA GLU A 17 1.33 -13.50 9.59
C GLU A 17 2.43 -13.57 8.52
N CYS A 18 3.68 -13.78 8.93
CA CYS A 18 4.76 -14.22 8.04
C CYS A 18 4.51 -15.64 7.52
N ARG A 19 3.60 -16.46 8.07
CA ARG A 19 3.12 -17.69 7.42
C ARG A 19 2.05 -17.44 6.35
N ALA A 20 1.64 -16.19 6.13
CA ALA A 20 1.07 -15.76 4.85
C ALA A 20 2.16 -15.55 3.77
N ILE A 21 3.45 -15.44 4.15
CA ILE A 21 4.58 -15.46 3.20
C ILE A 21 4.66 -16.80 2.43
N PRO A 22 4.37 -18.00 2.98
CA PRO A 22 4.16 -19.24 2.24
C PRO A 22 3.25 -19.15 1.00
N ALA A 23 2.18 -18.34 1.05
CA ALA A 23 1.36 -18.11 -0.14
C ALA A 23 2.07 -17.20 -1.16
N ASN A 24 2.90 -16.28 -0.69
CA ASN A 24 3.71 -15.37 -1.50
C ASN A 24 5.00 -16.03 -2.05
N THR A 25 5.64 -16.96 -1.33
CA THR A 25 6.84 -17.67 -1.78
C THR A 25 6.51 -18.77 -2.77
N PHE A 26 5.36 -19.45 -2.61
CA PHE A 26 4.79 -20.27 -3.67
C PHE A 26 4.50 -19.42 -4.91
N THR A 27 4.00 -18.19 -4.74
CA THR A 27 3.73 -17.28 -5.86
C THR A 27 5.02 -16.84 -6.56
N ILE A 28 6.06 -16.47 -5.81
CA ILE A 28 7.37 -16.09 -6.36
C ILE A 28 8.00 -17.27 -7.10
N SER A 29 8.08 -18.44 -6.47
CA SER A 29 8.65 -19.63 -7.10
C SER A 29 7.85 -20.09 -8.34
N ARG A 30 6.52 -19.99 -8.31
CA ARG A 30 5.64 -20.40 -9.42
C ARG A 30 5.65 -19.41 -10.58
N LEU A 31 5.63 -18.11 -10.30
CA LEU A 31 5.54 -17.07 -11.33
C LEU A 31 6.92 -16.63 -11.85
N ASP A 32 8.00 -16.94 -11.12
CA ASP A 32 9.37 -16.52 -11.41
C ASP A 32 9.48 -15.03 -11.80
N PRO A 33 8.92 -14.10 -10.99
CA PRO A 33 8.90 -12.69 -11.33
C PRO A 33 10.33 -12.14 -11.35
N LYS A 34 10.64 -11.30 -12.35
CA LYS A 34 11.95 -10.62 -12.43
C LYS A 34 11.97 -9.27 -11.73
N PHE A 35 10.80 -8.73 -11.44
CA PHE A 35 10.61 -7.49 -10.70
C PHE A 35 9.44 -7.66 -9.74
N ILE A 36 9.65 -7.36 -8.46
CA ILE A 36 8.63 -7.42 -7.41
C ILE A 36 8.48 -6.03 -6.82
N ALA A 37 7.25 -5.53 -6.77
CA ALA A 37 6.86 -4.34 -6.02
C ALA A 37 5.90 -4.75 -4.90
N LEU A 38 6.28 -4.45 -3.66
CA LEU A 38 5.43 -4.62 -2.49
C LEU A 38 5.14 -3.23 -1.90
N HIS A 39 3.86 -2.87 -1.88
CA HIS A 39 3.36 -1.59 -1.39
C HIS A 39 2.57 -1.81 -0.11
N CYS A 40 3.06 -1.22 0.99
CA CYS A 40 2.48 -1.29 2.31
C CYS A 40 1.87 0.06 2.69
N GLN A 41 0.73 0.01 3.38
CA GLN A 41 0.09 1.16 4.02
C GLN A 41 0.08 0.92 5.53
N GLU A 42 0.06 1.99 6.32
CA GLU A 42 0.07 1.92 7.79
C GLU A 42 1.33 1.22 8.34
N VAL A 43 2.51 1.53 7.80
CA VAL A 43 3.81 1.08 8.36
C VAL A 43 3.91 1.46 9.84
N GLY A 44 4.25 0.48 10.69
CA GLY A 44 4.22 0.62 12.15
C GLY A 44 2.83 0.54 12.80
N GLY A 45 1.77 0.42 12.01
CA GLY A 45 0.40 0.25 12.49
C GLY A 45 -0.11 1.43 13.33
N LYS A 46 -0.99 1.12 14.29
CA LYS A 46 -1.57 2.12 15.21
C LYS A 46 -0.62 2.50 16.36
N ASN A 47 0.27 1.58 16.76
CA ASN A 47 1.22 1.76 17.87
C ASN A 47 2.66 1.85 17.32
N TYR A 48 2.91 2.84 16.46
CA TYR A 48 4.16 2.96 15.70
C TYR A 48 5.40 2.97 16.59
N GLU A 49 5.40 3.68 17.72
CA GLU A 49 6.55 3.74 18.64
C GLU A 49 7.06 2.36 19.11
N GLN A 50 6.14 1.43 19.33
CA GLN A 50 6.48 0.06 19.78
C GLN A 50 6.64 -0.91 18.62
N SER A 51 6.08 -0.58 17.46
CA SER A 51 5.96 -1.50 16.32
C SER A 51 7.03 -1.30 15.26
N MET A 52 7.75 -0.18 15.25
CA MET A 52 8.83 0.04 14.26
C MET A 52 9.92 -1.03 14.34
N ARG A 53 10.24 -1.55 15.53
CA ARG A 53 11.15 -2.70 15.68
C ARG A 53 10.69 -3.95 14.90
N HIS A 54 9.37 -4.13 14.76
CA HIS A 54 8.80 -5.24 14.01
C HIS A 54 8.87 -4.99 12.49
N VAL A 55 8.83 -3.73 12.05
CA VAL A 55 9.07 -3.35 10.66
C VAL A 55 10.51 -3.65 10.28
N GLU A 56 11.48 -3.28 11.12
CA GLU A 56 12.89 -3.59 10.90
C GLU A 56 13.15 -5.10 10.82
N ASP A 57 12.61 -5.87 11.77
CA ASP A 57 12.71 -7.34 11.74
C ASP A 57 12.05 -7.93 10.48
N PHE A 58 10.91 -7.40 10.04
CA PHE A 58 10.25 -7.81 8.80
C PHE A 58 11.11 -7.53 7.56
N VAL A 59 11.68 -6.33 7.45
CA VAL A 59 12.59 -5.95 6.35
C VAL A 59 13.78 -6.90 6.32
N ARG A 60 14.41 -7.16 7.48
CA ARG A 60 15.55 -8.08 7.60
C ARG A 60 15.17 -9.48 7.15
N LEU A 61 14.05 -10.02 7.65
CA LEU A 61 13.57 -11.37 7.30
C LEU A 61 13.31 -11.49 5.80
N LEU A 62 12.62 -10.51 5.21
CA LEU A 62 12.31 -10.49 3.78
C LEU A 62 13.58 -10.45 2.94
N MET A 63 14.53 -9.57 3.26
CA MET A 63 15.81 -9.44 2.55
C MET A 63 16.75 -10.65 2.72
N SER A 64 16.55 -11.45 3.77
CA SER A 64 17.30 -12.69 4.01
C SER A 64 16.61 -13.96 3.50
N SER A 65 15.41 -13.84 2.93
CA SER A 65 14.64 -15.00 2.47
C SER A 65 15.34 -15.71 1.31
N GLU A 66 15.25 -17.04 1.30
CA GLU A 66 15.88 -17.87 0.27
C GLU A 66 15.27 -17.60 -1.11
N GLU A 67 13.96 -17.30 -1.14
CA GLU A 67 13.20 -17.05 -2.35
C GLU A 67 13.58 -15.74 -3.03
N LEU A 68 14.13 -14.78 -2.28
CA LEU A 68 14.60 -13.51 -2.81
C LEU A 68 16.13 -13.47 -3.02
N ARG A 69 16.83 -14.60 -2.89
CA ARG A 69 18.31 -14.65 -2.96
C ARG A 69 18.89 -14.14 -4.28
N LEU A 70 18.16 -14.30 -5.39
CA LEU A 70 18.58 -13.87 -6.72
C LEU A 70 18.18 -12.42 -7.05
N PHE A 71 17.56 -11.72 -6.09
CA PHE A 71 17.20 -10.31 -6.24
C PHE A 71 18.30 -9.46 -5.61
N ASP A 72 19.27 -9.10 -6.44
CA ASP A 72 20.50 -8.43 -6.03
C ASP A 72 20.37 -6.90 -5.96
N LYS A 73 19.36 -6.33 -6.64
CA LYS A 73 19.06 -4.90 -6.56
C LYS A 73 17.78 -4.66 -5.77
N ILE A 74 17.91 -3.94 -4.65
CA ILE A 74 16.83 -3.73 -3.68
C ILE A 74 16.67 -2.23 -3.45
N ARG A 75 15.43 -1.74 -3.48
CA ARG A 75 15.07 -0.37 -3.07
C ARG A 75 13.93 -0.42 -2.07
N VAL A 76 14.15 0.14 -0.88
CA VAL A 76 13.15 0.19 0.18
C VAL A 76 12.98 1.63 0.64
N PHE A 77 11.73 2.08 0.72
CA PHE A 77 11.34 3.40 1.21
C PHE A 77 10.30 3.21 2.31
N LEU A 78 10.65 3.52 3.54
CA LEU A 78 9.78 3.41 4.70
C LEU A 78 9.63 4.79 5.35
N ASP A 79 8.45 5.37 5.21
CA ASP A 79 8.12 6.62 5.88
C ASP A 79 7.75 6.30 7.33
N GLU A 80 8.71 6.48 8.24
CA GLU A 80 8.57 6.16 9.67
C GLU A 80 8.69 7.39 10.57
N ASP A 81 8.88 8.59 9.99
CA ASP A 81 8.99 9.83 10.72
C ASP A 81 7.63 10.34 11.23
N TYR A 82 7.14 9.70 12.29
CA TYR A 82 5.93 10.12 13.00
C TYR A 82 6.10 11.46 13.74
N SER A 83 7.32 11.98 13.88
CA SER A 83 7.55 13.29 14.50
C SER A 83 7.12 14.44 13.58
N SER A 84 7.11 14.22 12.26
CA SER A 84 6.63 15.18 11.28
C SER A 84 5.14 15.02 10.99
N ALA A 85 4.31 15.69 11.79
CA ALA A 85 2.87 15.67 11.60
C ALA A 85 2.42 16.19 10.21
N GLU A 86 3.21 17.02 9.55
CA GLU A 86 2.89 17.61 8.24
C GLU A 86 3.21 16.67 7.06
N HIS A 87 4.25 15.84 7.16
CA HIS A 87 4.72 15.05 6.02
C HIS A 87 4.51 13.54 6.17
N PHE A 88 4.20 13.06 7.38
CA PHE A 88 4.06 11.62 7.65
C PHE A 88 2.84 10.98 6.97
N THR A 89 3.09 9.87 6.26
CA THR A 89 2.11 9.06 5.51
C THR A 89 2.08 7.59 5.92
N ALA A 90 3.09 7.11 6.66
CA ALA A 90 3.22 5.69 7.01
C ALA A 90 3.14 4.75 5.78
N LEU A 91 3.58 5.21 4.62
CA LEU A 91 3.68 4.41 3.40
C LEU A 91 5.03 3.69 3.35
N GLY A 92 5.01 2.44 2.89
CA GLY A 92 6.20 1.63 2.69
C GLY A 92 6.23 1.04 1.30
N ASN A 93 7.34 1.15 0.60
CA ASN A 93 7.53 0.53 -0.71
C ASN A 93 8.79 -0.31 -0.70
N PHE A 94 8.69 -1.55 -1.19
CA PHE A 94 9.81 -2.46 -1.36
C PHE A 94 9.86 -2.90 -2.81
N TYR A 95 11.04 -2.78 -3.40
CA TYR A 95 11.31 -3.20 -4.76
C TYR A 95 12.46 -4.18 -4.77
N PHE A 96 12.22 -5.36 -5.34
CA PHE A 96 13.22 -6.40 -5.53
C PHE A 96 13.35 -6.65 -7.03
N VAL A 97 14.58 -6.53 -7.53
CA VAL A 97 14.90 -6.72 -8.94
C VAL A 97 15.85 -7.91 -9.07
N HIS A 98 15.45 -8.86 -9.91
CA HIS A 98 16.21 -10.09 -10.15
C HIS A 98 17.50 -9.77 -10.93
N GLU A 99 18.59 -10.50 -10.62
CA GLU A 99 19.92 -10.28 -11.21
C GLU A 99 19.95 -10.36 -12.74
N SER A 100 18.99 -11.07 -13.34
CA SER A 100 18.85 -11.17 -14.79
C SER A 100 18.41 -9.88 -15.48
N LEU A 101 17.89 -8.89 -14.73
CA LEU A 101 17.55 -7.57 -15.29
C LEU A 101 18.77 -6.64 -15.17
N ASN A 102 19.40 -6.37 -16.32
CA ASN A 102 20.63 -5.57 -16.40
C ASN A 102 20.36 -4.08 -16.63
N ASP A 103 19.34 -3.74 -17.42
CA ASP A 103 18.95 -2.37 -17.71
C ASP A 103 17.80 -1.95 -16.79
N VAL A 104 18.15 -1.47 -15.60
CA VAL A 104 17.19 -1.03 -14.58
C VAL A 104 17.63 0.33 -14.05
N LEU A 105 16.80 1.33 -14.30
CA LEU A 105 17.02 2.70 -13.86
C LEU A 105 15.85 3.17 -12.99
N LEU A 106 16.18 4.04 -12.05
CA LEU A 106 15.23 4.72 -11.17
C LEU A 106 15.33 6.22 -11.43
N TRP A 107 14.20 6.89 -11.56
CA TRP A 107 14.16 8.33 -11.79
C TRP A 107 14.50 9.10 -10.52
N ASP A 108 15.38 10.07 -10.66
CA ASP A 108 15.61 11.11 -9.67
C ASP A 108 14.67 12.29 -9.97
N PHE A 109 13.73 12.57 -9.06
CA PHE A 109 12.74 13.64 -9.20
C PHE A 109 13.33 15.05 -9.01
N ASN A 110 14.51 15.17 -8.40
CA ASN A 110 15.20 16.45 -8.22
C ASN A 110 16.07 16.76 -9.45
N GLU A 111 16.87 15.78 -9.88
CA GLU A 111 17.80 15.91 -11.01
C GLU A 111 17.14 15.69 -12.38
N LEU A 112 15.86 15.27 -12.40
CA LEU A 112 15.08 15.02 -13.62
C LEU A 112 15.78 14.06 -14.59
N SER A 113 16.41 13.03 -14.05
CA SER A 113 17.19 12.06 -14.84
C SER A 113 17.11 10.65 -14.25
N PHE A 114 17.42 9.66 -15.08
CA PHE A 114 17.48 8.26 -14.65
C PHE A 114 18.87 7.91 -14.10
N ILE A 115 18.89 7.25 -12.95
CA ILE A 115 20.10 6.70 -12.34
C ILE A 115 20.08 5.15 -12.35
N PRO A 116 21.23 4.48 -12.54
CA PRO A 116 21.30 3.03 -12.46
C PRO A 116 20.93 2.47 -11.09
N VAL A 117 20.14 1.39 -11.07
CA VAL A 117 19.77 0.69 -9.85
C VAL A 117 20.76 -0.43 -9.59
N ASN A 118 21.71 -0.18 -8.68
CA ASN A 118 22.69 -1.17 -8.24
C ASN A 118 22.55 -1.46 -6.74
N GLY A 119 22.90 -2.68 -6.34
CA GLY A 119 22.97 -3.09 -4.93
C GLY A 119 21.69 -2.83 -4.13
N LYS A 120 21.85 -2.70 -2.82
CA LYS A 120 20.74 -2.56 -1.86
C LYS A 120 20.74 -1.16 -1.27
N ASP A 121 19.59 -0.50 -1.31
CA ASP A 121 19.38 0.81 -0.68
C ASP A 121 18.08 0.79 0.13
N VAL A 122 18.16 1.18 1.39
CA VAL A 122 17.06 1.10 2.37
C VAL A 122 16.98 2.43 3.10
N HIS A 123 15.92 3.17 2.84
CA HIS A 123 15.61 4.41 3.52
C HIS A 123 14.49 4.17 4.53
N SER A 124 14.76 4.45 5.80
CA SER A 124 13.83 4.33 6.93
C SER A 124 13.87 5.59 7.78
N GLY A 125 12.79 5.92 8.47
CA GLY A 125 12.67 7.17 9.23
C GLY A 125 12.15 8.31 8.37
N ASN A 126 12.87 9.43 8.35
CA ASN A 126 12.54 10.57 7.51
C ASN A 126 13.09 10.34 6.09
N ILE A 127 12.18 10.23 5.13
CA ILE A 127 12.54 10.01 3.73
C ILE A 127 12.31 11.25 2.85
N GLU A 128 12.08 12.45 3.40
CA GLU A 128 11.78 13.65 2.60
C GLU A 128 12.87 13.98 1.58
N ALA A 129 14.14 13.88 1.99
CA ALA A 129 15.29 14.20 1.14
C ALA A 129 15.61 13.14 0.07
N VAL A 130 14.93 11.99 0.09
CA VAL A 130 15.18 10.91 -0.87
C VAL A 130 14.58 11.27 -2.22
N SER A 131 15.42 11.61 -3.19
CA SER A 131 15.04 12.15 -4.50
C SER A 131 14.50 11.11 -5.48
N THR A 132 14.81 9.83 -5.27
CA THR A 132 14.40 8.72 -6.15
C THR A 132 12.97 8.24 -5.91
N LYS A 133 12.24 8.95 -5.06
CA LYS A 133 10.81 8.82 -4.85
C LYS A 133 10.19 10.21 -4.74
N GLU A 134 8.93 10.31 -5.10
CA GLU A 134 8.09 11.45 -4.72
C GLU A 134 7.08 10.98 -3.67
N LYS A 135 6.87 11.78 -2.63
CA LYS A 135 5.87 11.50 -1.60
C LYS A 135 5.10 12.78 -1.32
N ALA A 136 3.80 12.68 -1.12
CA ALA A 136 3.01 13.78 -0.58
C ALA A 136 1.89 13.26 0.32
N LYS A 137 1.68 13.98 1.43
CA LYS A 137 0.51 13.83 2.29
C LYS A 137 -0.66 14.62 1.70
N PHE A 138 -1.87 14.11 1.84
CA PHE A 138 -3.06 14.86 1.44
C PHE A 138 -3.28 16.09 2.33
N PRO A 139 -3.66 17.24 1.74
CA PRO A 139 -3.94 18.45 2.50
C PRO A 139 -5.04 18.27 3.54
N GLN A 140 -4.95 18.98 4.67
CA GLN A 140 -5.91 18.84 5.77
C GLN A 140 -7.34 19.23 5.36
N GLU A 141 -7.49 20.20 4.46
CA GLU A 141 -8.77 20.67 3.94
C GLU A 141 -9.53 19.61 3.12
N PHE A 142 -8.88 18.52 2.72
CA PHE A 142 -9.58 17.38 2.13
C PHE A 142 -10.40 16.62 3.17
N PHE A 143 -10.01 16.72 4.44
CA PHE A 143 -10.73 16.12 5.54
C PHE A 143 -10.69 17.00 6.81
N PRO A 144 -11.43 18.13 6.83
CA PRO A 144 -11.36 19.14 7.90
C PRO A 144 -11.73 18.61 9.30
N GLU A 145 -12.59 17.59 9.34
CA GLU A 145 -13.06 16.95 10.58
C GLU A 145 -11.95 16.14 11.27
N CYS A 146 -10.87 15.83 10.56
CA CYS A 146 -9.74 15.08 11.09
C CYS A 146 -8.57 16.00 11.41
N LYS A 147 -8.24 16.02 12.70
CA LYS A 147 -7.11 16.79 13.22
C LYS A 147 -5.76 16.28 12.70
N TRP A 148 -5.67 14.99 12.39
CA TRP A 148 -4.43 14.39 11.92
C TRP A 148 -4.67 13.11 11.12
N SER A 149 -4.12 13.06 9.91
CA SER A 149 -4.17 11.88 9.04
C SER A 149 -2.76 11.44 8.64
N ARG A 150 -2.64 10.22 8.13
CA ARG A 150 -1.42 9.68 7.49
C ARG A 150 -1.72 9.29 6.05
N LYS A 151 -2.62 10.03 5.40
CA LYS A 151 -3.14 9.69 4.08
C LYS A 151 -2.36 10.46 3.03
N GLY A 152 -2.01 9.82 1.92
CA GLY A 152 -1.14 10.39 0.91
C GLY A 152 -0.82 9.39 -0.18
N PHE A 153 0.23 9.68 -0.93
CA PHE A 153 0.81 8.75 -1.89
C PHE A 153 2.33 8.77 -1.86
N LEU A 154 2.92 7.70 -2.39
CA LEU A 154 4.34 7.56 -2.68
C LEU A 154 4.49 7.03 -4.11
N ARG A 155 5.17 7.80 -4.97
CA ARG A 155 5.45 7.49 -6.37
C ARG A 155 6.93 7.20 -6.59
N THR A 156 7.21 6.20 -7.41
CA THR A 156 8.56 5.95 -7.98
C THR A 156 8.43 5.75 -9.49
N ARG A 157 9.43 6.17 -10.25
CA ARG A 157 9.45 6.02 -11.72
C ARG A 157 10.62 5.13 -12.13
N TRP A 158 10.30 4.05 -12.82
CA TRP A 158 11.27 3.04 -13.23
C TRP A 158 11.45 3.04 -14.74
N SER A 159 12.66 2.72 -15.20
CA SER A 159 12.93 2.26 -16.55
C SER A 159 13.48 0.85 -16.46
N ILE A 160 12.78 -0.13 -17.04
CA ILE A 160 13.25 -1.52 -17.07
C ILE A 160 13.32 -1.95 -18.53
N SER A 161 14.53 -2.27 -19.02
CA SER A 161 14.75 -2.64 -20.43
C SER A 161 14.16 -1.60 -21.40
N GLY A 162 14.43 -0.33 -21.14
CA GLY A 162 13.88 0.82 -21.89
C GLY A 162 12.39 1.13 -21.69
N THR A 163 11.64 0.33 -20.92
CA THR A 163 10.21 0.60 -20.65
C THR A 163 10.06 1.46 -19.41
N VAL A 164 9.57 2.68 -19.59
CA VAL A 164 9.36 3.65 -18.50
C VAL A 164 7.94 3.60 -17.96
N PHE A 165 7.80 3.53 -16.63
CA PHE A 165 6.51 3.55 -15.96
C PHE A 165 6.60 4.06 -14.51
N ASP A 166 5.49 4.57 -13.98
CA ASP A 166 5.36 4.93 -12.57
C ASP A 166 4.65 3.83 -11.77
N LEU A 167 5.10 3.64 -10.54
CA LEU A 167 4.43 2.85 -9.51
C LEU A 167 4.00 3.80 -8.40
N ILE A 168 2.71 3.84 -8.12
CA ILE A 168 2.12 4.73 -7.11
C ILE A 168 1.43 3.89 -6.04
N ASN A 169 1.91 4.03 -4.80
CA ASN A 169 1.26 3.54 -3.61
C ASN A 169 0.39 4.67 -3.01
N ILE A 170 -0.92 4.53 -3.05
CA ILE A 170 -1.88 5.50 -2.52
C ILE A 170 -2.59 4.96 -1.28
N HIS A 171 -2.89 5.85 -0.34
CA HIS A 171 -3.64 5.52 0.86
C HIS A 171 -4.68 6.60 1.13
N LEU A 172 -5.94 6.27 0.82
CA LEU A 172 -7.07 7.17 0.93
C LEU A 172 -7.72 7.14 2.31
N PHE A 173 -8.55 8.13 2.58
CA PHE A 173 -9.25 8.29 3.86
C PHE A 173 -10.23 7.15 4.14
N HIS A 174 -10.29 6.71 5.41
CA HIS A 174 -11.15 5.62 5.86
C HIS A 174 -12.22 6.12 6.83
N ASP A 175 -13.38 5.49 6.79
CA ASP A 175 -14.36 5.57 7.87
C ASP A 175 -13.84 4.86 9.12
N ALA A 176 -14.40 5.18 10.29
CA ALA A 176 -14.02 4.55 11.56
C ALA A 176 -14.24 3.03 11.59
N SER A 177 -15.27 2.54 10.89
CA SER A 177 -15.54 1.11 10.70
C SER A 177 -16.42 0.86 9.47
N ASN A 178 -16.62 -0.41 9.10
CA ASN A 178 -17.59 -0.78 8.07
C ASN A 178 -19.04 -0.55 8.52
N PHE A 179 -19.35 -0.64 9.82
CA PHE A 179 -20.68 -0.37 10.34
C PHE A 179 -21.05 1.11 10.19
N ILE A 180 -20.14 2.02 10.54
CA ILE A 180 -20.34 3.46 10.34
C ILE A 180 -20.52 3.78 8.85
N ALA A 181 -19.73 3.13 7.98
CA ALA A 181 -19.87 3.31 6.54
C ALA A 181 -21.22 2.83 5.97
N MET A 182 -21.96 1.98 6.69
CA MET A 182 -23.28 1.48 6.29
C MET A 182 -24.44 2.36 6.77
N GLU A 183 -24.22 3.25 7.74
CA GLU A 183 -25.29 4.13 8.26
C GLU A 183 -25.83 5.07 7.17
N THR A 184 -24.96 5.46 6.23
CA THR A 184 -25.32 6.23 5.04
C THR A 184 -24.57 5.67 3.84
N PHE A 185 -25.26 5.45 2.70
CA PHE A 185 -24.63 5.06 1.44
C PHE A 185 -24.91 6.10 0.33
N PRO A 186 -23.90 6.58 -0.40
CA PRO A 186 -22.47 6.37 -0.15
C PRO A 186 -22.04 6.96 1.19
N SER A 187 -21.04 6.37 1.86
CA SER A 187 -20.59 6.91 3.15
C SER A 187 -20.04 8.33 2.97
N VAL A 188 -20.10 9.14 4.04
CA VAL A 188 -19.63 10.53 4.04
C VAL A 188 -18.19 10.65 3.52
N TYR A 189 -17.34 9.68 3.85
CA TYR A 189 -15.94 9.62 3.40
C TYR A 189 -15.78 9.36 1.89
N SER A 190 -16.82 8.93 1.19
CA SER A 190 -16.73 8.64 -0.24
C SER A 190 -16.41 9.89 -1.06
N LYS A 191 -16.94 11.05 -0.66
CA LYS A 191 -16.61 12.34 -1.29
C LYS A 191 -15.15 12.73 -1.04
N THR A 192 -14.67 12.52 0.19
CA THR A 192 -13.28 12.79 0.56
C THR A 192 -12.30 11.86 -0.19
N ARG A 193 -12.58 10.57 -0.27
CA ARG A 193 -11.78 9.61 -1.07
C ARG A 193 -11.74 10.00 -2.55
N ARG A 194 -12.90 10.36 -3.11
CA ARG A 194 -13.01 10.82 -4.50
C ARG A 194 -12.16 12.07 -4.75
N ARG A 195 -12.30 13.10 -3.92
CA ARG A 195 -11.51 14.34 -4.03
C ARG A 195 -10.00 14.07 -3.95
N ALA A 196 -9.57 13.23 -3.01
CA ALA A 196 -8.16 12.88 -2.85
C ALA A 196 -7.62 12.11 -4.07
N LEU A 197 -8.38 11.15 -4.59
CA LEU A 197 -8.03 10.40 -5.78
C LEU A 197 -7.98 11.30 -7.03
N GLU A 198 -9.01 12.12 -7.26
CA GLU A 198 -9.05 13.07 -8.37
C GLU A 198 -7.88 14.05 -8.31
N HIS A 199 -7.54 14.57 -7.12
CA HIS A 199 -6.38 15.42 -6.92
C HIS A 199 -5.06 14.72 -7.28
N THR A 200 -4.86 13.47 -6.84
CA THR A 200 -3.67 12.68 -7.19
C THR A 200 -3.57 12.45 -8.68
N LEU A 201 -4.68 12.07 -9.33
CA LEU A 201 -4.71 11.84 -10.77
C LEU A 201 -4.44 13.14 -11.52
N ASP A 202 -5.10 14.24 -11.16
CA ASP A 202 -4.90 15.55 -11.79
C ASP A 202 -3.45 16.02 -11.68
N LYS A 203 -2.84 15.87 -10.49
CA LYS A 203 -1.41 16.14 -10.28
C LYS A 203 -0.55 15.37 -11.27
N PHE A 204 -0.80 14.07 -11.47
CA PHE A 204 0.03 13.27 -12.38
C PHE A 204 -0.17 13.62 -13.85
N HIS A 205 -1.37 14.02 -14.28
CA HIS A 205 -1.62 14.42 -15.67
C HIS A 205 -1.03 15.80 -16.00
N ASN A 206 -1.03 16.70 -15.01
CA ASN A 206 -0.62 18.10 -15.16
C ASN A 206 0.73 18.39 -14.47
N ASP A 207 1.52 17.36 -14.18
CA ASP A 207 2.78 17.51 -13.45
C ASP A 207 3.84 18.22 -14.30
N LYS A 208 4.92 18.68 -13.65
CA LYS A 208 6.11 19.21 -14.32
C LYS A 208 6.96 18.11 -14.98
N TYR A 209 6.73 16.85 -14.63
CA TYR A 209 7.48 15.70 -15.18
C TYR A 209 6.78 15.16 -16.44
N PRO A 210 7.52 14.53 -17.37
CA PRO A 210 6.91 13.87 -18.52
C PRO A 210 5.87 12.83 -18.09
N ASN A 211 4.75 12.77 -18.79
CA ASN A 211 3.73 11.74 -18.58
C ASN A 211 4.24 10.38 -19.06
N VAL A 212 4.10 9.37 -18.20
CA VAL A 212 4.44 7.98 -18.51
C VAL A 212 3.30 7.08 -18.03
N PRO A 213 3.13 5.87 -18.59
CA PRO A 213 2.18 4.90 -18.07
C PRO A 213 2.41 4.65 -16.59
N TYR A 214 1.35 4.55 -15.80
CA TYR A 214 1.48 4.34 -14.37
C TYR A 214 0.52 3.29 -13.85
N PHE A 215 0.97 2.59 -12.82
CA PHE A 215 0.15 1.69 -12.05
C PHE A 215 -0.15 2.33 -10.70
N LEU A 216 -1.45 2.40 -10.38
CA LEU A 216 -1.94 2.94 -9.13
C LEU A 216 -2.47 1.80 -8.26
N PHE A 217 -1.83 1.58 -7.12
CA PHE A 217 -2.18 0.56 -6.14
C PHE A 217 -2.27 1.14 -4.74
N GLY A 218 -2.81 0.37 -3.80
CA GLY A 218 -2.77 0.68 -2.38
C GLY A 218 -4.15 0.58 -1.74
N ASP A 219 -4.30 1.22 -0.58
CA ASP A 219 -5.55 1.20 0.18
C ASP A 219 -6.45 2.36 -0.21
N PHE A 220 -7.32 2.09 -1.18
CA PHE A 220 -8.36 3.03 -1.62
C PHE A 220 -9.45 3.26 -0.57
N ASN A 221 -9.56 2.40 0.45
CA ASN A 221 -10.59 2.46 1.48
C ASN A 221 -12.04 2.51 0.94
N PHE A 222 -12.28 1.97 -0.26
CA PHE A 222 -13.62 1.90 -0.83
C PHE A 222 -14.49 0.95 -0.02
N ARG A 223 -15.74 1.37 0.18
CA ARG A 223 -16.72 0.65 0.98
C ARG A 223 -17.85 0.15 0.09
N THR A 224 -18.16 -1.12 0.22
CA THR A 224 -19.29 -1.74 -0.45
C THR A 224 -20.60 -1.25 0.15
N ASP A 225 -21.65 -1.10 -0.67
CA ASP A 225 -23.02 -0.94 -0.18
C ASP A 225 -23.54 -2.25 0.42
N THR A 226 -23.03 -2.57 1.61
CA THR A 226 -23.32 -3.84 2.30
C THR A 226 -24.81 -3.99 2.58
N ALA A 227 -25.53 -2.89 2.86
CA ALA A 227 -26.97 -2.93 3.10
C ALA A 227 -27.74 -3.38 1.85
N SER A 228 -27.42 -2.81 0.68
CA SER A 228 -28.03 -3.22 -0.59
C SER A 228 -27.65 -4.66 -0.96
N VAL A 229 -26.39 -5.06 -0.77
CA VAL A 229 -25.96 -6.46 -1.03
C VAL A 229 -26.75 -7.45 -0.19
N ILE A 230 -26.93 -7.16 1.11
CA ILE A 230 -27.71 -8.01 2.01
C ILE A 230 -29.18 -8.06 1.57
N LYS A 231 -29.77 -6.92 1.23
CA LYS A 231 -31.18 -6.84 0.78
C LYS A 231 -31.42 -7.68 -0.47
N VAL A 232 -30.55 -7.57 -1.48
CA VAL A 232 -30.62 -8.38 -2.71
C VAL A 232 -30.47 -9.86 -2.39
N ARG A 233 -29.52 -10.23 -1.53
CA ARG A 233 -29.30 -11.63 -1.14
C ARG A 233 -30.52 -12.23 -0.44
N PHE A 234 -31.14 -11.51 0.49
CA PHE A 234 -32.37 -11.95 1.13
C PHE A 234 -33.54 -12.06 0.16
N GLN A 235 -33.68 -11.10 -0.76
CA GLN A 235 -34.73 -11.13 -1.77
C GLN A 235 -34.58 -12.34 -2.71
N LEU A 236 -33.36 -12.65 -3.17
CA LEU A 236 -33.06 -13.85 -3.96
C LEU A 236 -33.35 -15.13 -3.18
N GLN A 237 -32.98 -15.18 -1.90
CA GLN A 237 -33.24 -16.36 -1.06
C GLN A 237 -34.74 -16.57 -0.83
N LEU A 238 -35.51 -15.51 -0.62
CA LEU A 238 -36.97 -15.58 -0.53
C LEU A 238 -37.56 -16.06 -1.85
N GLN A 239 -37.13 -15.50 -2.98
CA GLN A 239 -37.61 -15.90 -4.31
C GLN A 239 -37.37 -17.40 -4.57
N LEU A 240 -36.17 -17.91 -4.27
CA LEU A 240 -35.84 -19.34 -4.38
C LEU A 240 -36.74 -20.23 -3.51
N VAL A 241 -37.09 -19.77 -2.30
CA VAL A 241 -38.02 -20.50 -1.42
C VAL A 241 -39.44 -20.48 -1.98
N PHE A 242 -39.88 -19.35 -2.52
CA PHE A 242 -41.18 -19.23 -3.18
C PHE A 242 -41.29 -20.12 -4.42
N ASP A 243 -40.30 -20.10 -5.31
CA ASP A 243 -40.28 -20.88 -6.55
C ASP A 243 -40.29 -22.39 -6.24
N LYS A 244 -39.48 -22.85 -5.26
CA LYS A 244 -39.53 -24.23 -4.75
C LYS A 244 -40.91 -24.63 -4.24
N LYS A 245 -41.60 -23.75 -3.51
CA LYS A 245 -42.97 -24.02 -3.02
C LYS A 245 -44.00 -24.07 -4.14
N GLN A 246 -43.76 -23.40 -5.27
CA GLN A 246 -44.65 -23.43 -6.44
C GLN A 246 -44.27 -24.50 -7.48
N GLY A 247 -43.28 -25.34 -7.21
CA GLY A 247 -42.83 -26.38 -8.14
C GLY A 247 -42.17 -25.82 -9.41
N ARG A 248 -41.71 -24.57 -9.37
CA ARG A 248 -40.93 -23.95 -10.45
C ARG A 248 -39.46 -24.19 -10.15
N ASN A 249 -38.76 -24.88 -11.05
CA ASN A 249 -37.32 -25.07 -10.99
C ASN A 249 -36.59 -23.84 -11.53
#